data_AF-A0A7X6MWR7-F1
#
_entry.id   AF-A0A7X6MWR7-F1
#
_cell.length_a   1.000
_cell.length_b   1.000
_cell.length_c   1.000
_cell.angle_alpha   90.00
_cell.angle_beta   90.00
_cell.angle_gamma   90.00
#
_symmetry.space_group_name_H-M   'P 1'
#
loop_
_entity.id
_entity.type
_entity.pdbx_description
1 polymer ?
#
loop_
_entity_poly.entity_id
_entity_poly.type
_entity_poly.pdbx_seq_one_letter_code
_entity_poly.pdbx_strand_id
1 'polypeptide(L)'
;MSLQIDSPAEDSTSGKNGDGPSEQQSAQVETAVSSLSRPVQGLLLSWLTVNAVVVLWLAVWDATLTRSAWDLLGAALLLGIGITCALAIGAILRRSSSAFLTAMTSQIFVVCLAAYVWLVDERSPVRQLIGITGVALLFGAIALFWVIYLARYAHGAINRGAVVIVSLFPVLGLVQFWLQSDYLPARSLPLVDVQAELTPVGSSGSIIHLSAKLTLHNRSSVAVDIPAGVMRVRAYPFGVPEEPATTNTVASYLDPVGSMLGDYRQIPVVPSNSKLLYAGSIGAAGRFLAPGSTTGAQMMIDINPQTVRLVQMGVNIVAVTRRAVQDTRTCYEPKKSYTEDIAGFMEEARGLHDWVGGGKALCTETQFAARGSIEELVGDHPVLRIFTVVDHPAFTTPMVVPLLGTKTSIEDPEGGMDEAATIETATPSGIFGGGAEYSPSDVDLHQTG
;
A
#
# COMPACT_ATOMS: atom_id res chain seq x y z
N MET A 1 41.36 63.82 -41.98
CA MET A 1 40.07 63.84 -41.26
C MET A 1 40.42 63.80 -39.78
N SER A 2 39.90 64.76 -39.02
CA SER A 2 40.63 65.53 -38.00
C SER A 2 41.06 64.80 -36.71
N LEU A 3 42.21 65.31 -36.24
CA LEU A 3 42.80 65.26 -34.91
C LEU A 3 41.93 65.91 -33.81
N GLN A 4 42.08 65.42 -32.58
CA GLN A 4 42.17 66.13 -31.28
C GLN A 4 42.24 65.02 -30.21
N ILE A 5 43.32 64.72 -29.49
CA ILE A 5 44.22 65.52 -28.65
C ILE A 5 43.46 66.52 -27.78
N ASP A 6 43.29 66.17 -26.50
CA ASP A 6 43.69 67.05 -25.41
C ASP A 6 44.20 66.27 -24.20
N SER A 7 45.21 66.87 -23.58
CA SER A 7 46.09 66.38 -22.50
C SER A 7 45.73 67.08 -21.17
N PRO A 8 46.39 66.72 -20.05
CA PRO A 8 45.98 67.01 -18.67
C PRO A 8 46.67 68.25 -18.05
N ALA A 9 46.22 68.68 -16.86
CA ALA A 9 46.99 69.41 -15.84
C ALA A 9 46.15 69.43 -14.54
N GLU A 10 46.57 68.87 -13.40
CA GLU A 10 47.48 69.46 -12.40
C GLU A 10 47.20 70.93 -12.09
N ASP A 11 46.62 71.20 -10.89
CA ASP A 11 47.17 72.24 -10.02
C ASP A 11 46.78 72.06 -8.54
N SER A 12 47.48 72.79 -7.70
CA SER A 12 48.07 72.34 -6.45
C SER A 12 47.54 73.12 -5.24
N THR A 13 47.63 72.51 -4.06
CA THR A 13 47.94 73.12 -2.74
C THR A 13 46.99 74.11 -2.06
N SER A 14 46.52 73.73 -0.86
CA SER A 14 46.70 74.45 0.43
C SER A 14 46.04 73.62 1.56
N GLY A 15 46.77 72.94 2.44
CA GLY A 15 47.06 73.39 3.83
C GLY A 15 45.80 73.34 4.74
N LYS A 16 45.73 72.74 5.93
CA LYS A 16 46.72 72.34 6.95
C LYS A 16 45.97 71.61 8.09
N ASN A 17 46.61 70.57 8.67
CA ASN A 17 46.51 70.05 10.05
C ASN A 17 45.24 69.38 10.60
N GLY A 18 45.41 68.14 11.12
CA GLY A 18 44.52 67.54 12.12
C GLY A 18 44.72 66.02 12.30
N ASP A 19 45.77 65.64 13.02
CA ASP A 19 45.92 64.44 13.89
C ASP A 19 45.40 63.03 13.50
N GLY A 20 46.37 62.11 13.37
CA GLY A 20 46.35 60.84 14.12
C GLY A 20 45.60 59.62 13.54
N PRO A 21 46.10 58.37 13.75
CA PRO A 21 45.77 57.21 12.93
C PRO A 21 44.78 56.22 13.59
N SER A 22 44.37 55.22 12.79
CA SER A 22 43.79 53.91 13.17
C SER A 22 42.28 53.88 13.44
N GLU A 23 41.54 53.19 12.57
CA GLU A 23 40.90 51.92 12.93
C GLU A 23 40.24 51.31 11.69
N GLN A 24 40.85 50.22 11.23
CA GLN A 24 40.26 49.32 10.26
C GLN A 24 39.15 48.57 11.01
N GLN A 25 37.96 49.17 11.03
CA GLN A 25 36.78 48.62 11.68
C GLN A 25 36.34 47.37 10.90
N SER A 26 36.95 46.24 11.25
CA SER A 26 36.46 44.90 10.91
C SER A 26 35.06 44.81 11.49
N ALA A 27 34.05 44.98 10.64
CA ALA A 27 32.66 44.86 11.04
C ALA A 27 32.46 43.49 11.70
N GLN A 28 32.42 43.47 13.03
CA GLN A 28 31.93 42.34 13.81
C GLN A 28 30.54 42.01 13.24
N VAL A 29 30.41 40.80 12.71
CA VAL A 29 29.10 40.18 12.50
C VAL A 29 28.50 40.04 13.89
N GLU A 30 27.75 41.05 14.33
CA GLU A 30 27.02 41.05 15.59
C GLU A 30 26.25 39.74 15.68
N THR A 31 26.55 38.99 16.73
CA THR A 31 25.94 37.70 17.03
C THR A 31 24.43 37.85 17.04
N ALA A 32 23.78 37.46 15.95
CA ALA A 32 22.38 37.74 15.68
C ALA A 32 21.45 37.28 16.83
N VAL A 33 21.81 36.23 17.59
CA VAL A 33 20.98 35.66 18.67
C VAL A 33 20.75 36.63 19.84
N SER A 34 21.65 37.59 20.10
CA SER A 34 21.48 38.57 21.19
C SER A 34 20.40 39.63 20.91
N SER A 35 19.87 39.68 19.69
CA SER A 35 18.82 40.62 19.28
C SER A 35 17.40 40.18 19.68
N LEU A 36 17.19 38.91 20.05
CA LEU A 36 15.90 38.41 20.49
C LEU A 36 15.69 38.65 21.99
N SER A 37 14.47 39.04 22.37
CA SER A 37 14.11 39.16 23.79
C SER A 37 14.17 37.79 24.48
N ARG A 38 14.67 37.76 25.73
CA ARG A 38 14.74 36.54 26.56
C ARG A 38 13.45 35.71 26.59
N PRO A 39 12.23 36.29 26.69
CA PRO A 39 10.99 35.50 26.65
C PRO A 39 10.75 34.83 25.28
N VAL A 40 11.04 35.51 24.17
CA VAL A 40 10.87 34.94 22.82
C VAL A 40 11.88 33.82 22.57
N GLN A 41 13.12 33.97 23.07
CA GLN A 41 14.12 32.91 23.02
C GLN A 41 13.69 31.68 23.82
N GLY A 42 13.09 31.87 25.00
CA GLY A 42 12.54 30.79 25.82
C GLY A 42 11.39 30.05 25.13
N LEU A 43 10.49 30.78 24.47
CA LEU A 43 9.40 30.20 23.68
C LEU A 43 9.91 29.39 22.49
N LEU A 44 10.88 29.92 21.74
CA LEU A 44 11.49 29.22 20.61
C LEU A 44 12.20 27.94 21.05
N LEU A 45 12.95 27.98 22.15
CA LEU A 45 13.64 26.81 22.71
C LEU A 45 12.65 25.74 23.18
N SER A 46 11.58 26.14 23.87
CA SER A 46 10.51 25.23 24.29
C SER A 46 9.87 24.55 23.08
N TRP A 47 9.52 25.34 22.05
CA TRP A 47 8.94 24.83 20.81
C TRP A 47 9.85 23.86 20.05
N LEU A 48 11.12 24.20 19.89
CA LEU A 48 12.11 23.32 19.26
C LEU A 48 12.30 22.02 20.03
N THR A 49 12.25 22.08 21.36
CA THR A 49 12.36 20.89 22.23
C THR A 49 11.16 19.97 22.05
N VAL A 50 9.95 20.51 22.05
CA VAL A 50 8.72 19.72 21.80
C VAL A 50 8.79 19.05 20.43
N ASN A 51 9.16 19.78 19.37
CA ASN A 51 9.31 19.20 18.03
C ASN A 51 10.39 18.11 17.99
N ALA A 52 11.56 18.34 18.60
CA ALA A 52 12.63 17.36 18.64
C ALA A 52 12.18 16.06 19.31
N VAL A 53 11.50 16.15 20.47
CA VAL A 53 11.02 14.99 21.21
C VAL A 53 9.96 14.23 20.40
N VAL A 54 8.95 14.91 19.87
CA VAL A 54 7.87 14.27 19.12
C VAL A 54 8.41 13.59 17.87
N VAL A 55 9.25 14.28 17.09
CA VAL A 55 9.77 13.74 15.83
C VAL A 55 10.78 12.60 16.07
N LEU A 56 11.64 12.69 17.10
CA LEU A 56 12.54 11.59 17.45
C LEU A 56 11.78 10.37 17.98
N TRP A 57 10.71 10.58 18.75
CA TRP A 57 9.82 9.50 19.17
C TRP A 57 9.19 8.80 17.98
N LEU A 58 8.63 9.57 17.02
CA LEU A 58 8.10 9.03 15.77
C LEU A 58 9.17 8.27 14.98
N ALA A 59 10.40 8.79 14.90
CA ALA A 59 11.49 8.12 14.20
C ALA A 59 11.86 6.75 14.82
N VAL A 60 11.89 6.68 16.16
CA VAL A 60 12.16 5.42 16.88
C VAL A 60 11.00 4.44 16.70
N TRP A 61 9.76 4.91 16.81
CA TRP A 61 8.60 4.05 16.56
C TRP A 61 8.58 3.55 15.12
N ASP A 62 8.77 4.42 14.14
CA ASP A 62 8.85 4.04 12.73
C ASP A 62 9.93 2.98 12.52
N ALA A 63 11.11 3.14 13.12
CA ALA A 63 12.17 2.12 13.13
C ALA A 63 11.72 0.75 13.69
N THR A 64 10.85 0.71 14.70
CA THR A 64 10.30 -0.56 15.22
C THR A 64 9.24 -1.21 14.31
N LEU A 65 8.61 -0.42 13.44
CA LEU A 65 7.64 -0.91 12.45
C LEU A 65 8.32 -1.32 11.14
N THR A 66 9.55 -0.86 10.87
CA THR A 66 10.28 -1.19 9.64
C THR A 66 10.56 -2.68 9.50
N ARG A 67 10.15 -3.27 8.37
CA ARG A 67 10.46 -4.66 8.00
C ARG A 67 11.29 -4.77 6.71
N SER A 68 11.43 -3.66 5.97
CA SER A 68 12.23 -3.59 4.76
C SER A 68 13.34 -2.53 4.84
N ALA A 69 14.38 -2.68 4.02
CA ALA A 69 15.46 -1.70 3.89
C ALA A 69 14.98 -0.32 3.38
N TRP A 70 13.79 -0.26 2.78
CA TRP A 70 13.20 0.97 2.26
C TRP A 70 12.43 1.74 3.34
N ASP A 71 11.81 1.05 4.30
CA ASP A 71 11.13 1.67 5.44
C ASP A 71 12.12 2.43 6.34
N LEU A 72 13.38 1.95 6.40
CA LEU A 72 14.48 2.62 7.10
C LEU A 72 14.76 4.04 6.59
N LEU A 73 14.38 4.37 5.35
CA LEU A 73 14.55 5.72 4.79
C LEU A 73 13.57 6.71 5.43
N GLY A 74 12.33 6.30 5.73
CA GLY A 74 11.33 7.10 6.41
C GLY A 74 11.76 7.42 7.83
N ALA A 75 12.19 6.40 8.57
CA ALA A 75 12.77 6.54 9.90
C ALA A 75 14.02 7.45 9.88
N ALA A 76 14.90 7.31 8.88
CA ALA A 76 16.09 8.15 8.72
C ALA A 76 15.73 9.62 8.43
N LEU A 77 14.68 9.88 7.65
CA LEU A 77 14.17 11.24 7.40
C LEU A 77 13.62 11.86 8.69
N LEU A 78 12.74 11.16 9.41
CA LEU A 78 12.22 11.62 10.70
C LEU A 78 13.36 11.88 11.69
N LEU A 79 14.33 10.96 11.77
CA LEU A 79 15.51 11.11 12.61
C LEU A 79 16.33 12.33 12.20
N GLY A 80 16.50 12.58 10.89
CA GLY A 80 17.14 13.77 10.36
C GLY A 80 16.44 15.07 10.77
N ILE A 81 15.10 15.11 10.70
CA ILE A 81 14.30 16.25 11.17
C ILE A 81 14.51 16.45 12.68
N GLY A 82 14.40 15.39 13.48
CA GLY A 82 14.62 15.44 14.93
C GLY A 82 16.02 15.92 15.32
N ILE A 83 17.06 15.42 14.64
CA ILE A 83 18.45 15.88 14.82
C ILE A 83 18.58 17.35 14.48
N THR A 84 17.96 17.83 13.39
CA THR A 84 18.07 19.25 13.01
C THR A 84 17.41 20.16 14.05
N CYS A 85 16.31 19.75 14.68
CA CYS A 85 15.72 20.45 15.83
C CYS A 85 16.69 20.44 17.03
N ALA A 86 17.32 19.32 17.35
CA ALA A 86 18.29 19.22 18.43
C ALA A 86 19.55 20.09 18.20
N LEU A 87 20.03 20.13 16.95
CA LEU A 87 21.14 21.00 16.54
C LEU A 87 20.77 22.48 16.63
N ALA A 88 19.53 22.85 16.26
CA ALA A 88 19.04 24.21 16.43
C ALA A 88 18.99 24.65 17.90
N ILE A 89 18.58 23.75 18.81
CA ILE A 89 18.64 23.99 20.26
C ILE A 89 20.09 24.25 20.70
N GLY A 90 21.03 23.38 20.30
CA GLY A 90 22.45 23.53 20.61
C GLY A 90 23.05 24.84 20.06
N ALA A 91 22.67 25.22 18.84
CA ALA A 91 23.11 26.44 18.19
C ALA A 91 22.61 27.71 18.90
N ILE A 92 21.36 27.70 19.41
CA ILE A 92 20.77 28.79 20.19
C ILE A 92 21.42 28.89 21.58
N LEU A 93 21.62 27.75 22.27
CA LEU A 93 22.26 27.71 23.59
C LEU A 93 23.72 28.17 23.54
N ARG A 94 24.46 27.80 22.49
CA ARG A 94 25.85 28.24 22.25
C ARG A 94 25.97 29.64 21.65
N ARG A 95 24.85 30.34 21.39
CA ARG A 95 24.81 31.67 20.75
C ARG A 95 25.60 31.74 19.44
N SER A 96 25.55 30.67 18.65
CA SER A 96 26.27 30.60 17.37
C SER A 96 25.67 31.55 16.33
N SER A 97 26.50 31.99 15.38
CA SER A 97 26.08 32.87 14.27
C SER A 97 25.07 32.22 13.31
N SER A 98 25.05 30.88 13.23
CA SER A 98 24.15 30.11 12.36
C SER A 98 22.82 29.71 13.02
N ALA A 99 22.60 30.06 14.29
CA ALA A 99 21.46 29.57 15.07
C ALA A 99 20.09 29.85 14.42
N PHE A 100 19.91 31.04 13.83
CA PHE A 100 18.67 31.37 13.13
C PHE A 100 18.45 30.56 11.87
N LEU A 101 19.52 30.33 11.10
CA LEU A 101 19.44 29.56 9.87
C LEU A 101 19.11 28.10 10.19
N THR A 102 19.78 27.50 11.19
CA THR A 102 19.48 26.14 11.65
C THR A 102 18.08 26.00 12.23
N ALA A 103 17.61 26.99 13.01
CA ALA A 103 16.26 27.00 13.55
C ALA A 103 15.23 27.10 12.42
N MET A 104 15.41 28.03 11.47
CA MET A 104 14.52 28.20 10.32
C MET A 104 14.45 26.92 9.47
N THR A 105 15.59 26.29 9.14
CA THR A 105 15.63 25.04 8.40
C THR A 105 14.87 23.92 9.12
N SER A 106 15.06 23.79 10.45
CA SER A 106 14.33 22.77 11.23
C SER A 106 12.80 23.00 11.19
N GLN A 107 12.36 24.25 11.26
CA GLN A 107 10.92 24.58 11.21
C GLN A 107 10.33 24.35 9.81
N ILE A 108 11.09 24.60 8.74
CA ILE A 108 10.67 24.25 7.37
C ILE A 108 10.42 22.73 7.26
N PHE A 109 11.28 21.91 7.87
CA PHE A 109 11.06 20.46 7.88
C PHE A 109 9.82 20.04 8.65
N VAL A 110 9.52 20.68 9.78
CA VAL A 110 8.27 20.44 10.53
C VAL A 110 7.03 20.83 9.69
N VAL A 111 7.09 21.93 8.93
CA VAL A 111 6.02 22.32 8.00
C VAL A 111 5.83 21.28 6.90
N CYS A 112 6.92 20.79 6.28
CA CYS A 112 6.84 19.73 5.28
C CYS A 112 6.28 18.43 5.85
N LEU A 113 6.66 18.08 7.08
CA LEU A 113 6.12 16.92 7.79
C LEU A 113 4.62 17.07 8.06
N ALA A 114 4.17 18.24 8.50
CA ALA A 114 2.74 18.51 8.71
C ALA A 114 1.94 18.41 7.40
N ALA A 115 2.48 18.94 6.30
CA ALA A 115 1.86 18.81 4.98
C ALA A 115 1.81 17.35 4.51
N TYR A 116 2.83 16.55 4.83
CA TYR A 116 2.84 15.11 4.57
C TYR A 116 1.77 14.38 5.38
N VAL A 117 1.66 14.64 6.68
CA VAL A 117 0.60 14.05 7.54
C VAL A 117 -0.79 14.40 7.00
N TRP A 118 -1.01 15.65 6.60
CA TRP A 118 -2.27 16.06 5.98
C TRP A 118 -2.55 15.35 4.67
N LEU A 119 -1.54 15.17 3.82
CA LEU A 119 -1.70 14.45 2.55
C LEU A 119 -1.99 12.95 2.77
N VAL A 120 -1.42 12.34 3.82
CA VAL A 120 -1.75 10.97 4.23
C VAL A 120 -3.17 10.89 4.75
N ASP A 121 -3.61 11.84 5.58
CA ASP A 121 -4.98 11.89 6.12
C ASP A 121 -6.04 12.12 5.03
N GLU A 122 -5.76 12.99 4.05
CA GLU A 122 -6.68 13.24 2.94
C GLU A 122 -6.91 11.98 2.09
N ARG A 123 -5.98 11.02 2.15
CA ARG A 123 -6.07 9.71 1.51
C ARG A 123 -6.52 8.61 2.48
N SER A 124 -6.63 8.91 3.76
CA SER A 124 -7.16 8.00 4.75
C SER A 124 -8.67 7.83 4.50
N PRO A 125 -9.20 6.60 4.58
CA PRO A 125 -10.63 6.34 4.45
C PRO A 125 -11.48 7.09 5.48
N VAL A 126 -10.90 7.40 6.65
CA VAL A 126 -11.53 8.22 7.69
C VAL A 126 -10.70 9.47 7.91
N ARG A 127 -11.26 10.64 7.59
CA ARG A 127 -10.60 11.93 7.82
C ARG A 127 -10.46 12.22 9.32
N GLN A 128 -9.23 12.29 9.81
CA GLN A 128 -8.91 12.63 11.20
C GLN A 128 -8.52 14.10 11.39
N LEU A 129 -9.17 15.01 10.65
CA LEU A 129 -8.95 16.46 10.73
C LEU A 129 -9.08 17.03 12.15
N ILE A 130 -9.96 16.48 12.98
CA ILE A 130 -10.15 16.91 14.39
C ILE A 130 -9.17 16.17 15.34
N GLY A 131 -8.55 15.09 14.88
CA GLY A 131 -7.60 14.26 15.63
C GLY A 131 -6.14 14.61 15.32
N ILE A 132 -5.36 13.59 14.93
CA ILE A 132 -3.91 13.72 14.75
C ILE A 132 -3.54 14.71 13.64
N THR A 133 -4.28 14.73 12.53
CA THR A 133 -4.01 15.67 11.43
C THR A 133 -4.20 17.10 11.87
N GLY A 134 -5.22 17.38 12.69
CA GLY A 134 -5.45 18.70 13.28
C GLY A 134 -4.28 19.13 14.16
N VAL A 135 -3.74 18.22 14.98
CA VAL A 135 -2.56 18.48 15.81
C VAL A 135 -1.31 18.71 14.93
N ALA A 136 -1.10 17.90 13.91
CA ALA A 136 0.04 18.04 13.00
C ALA A 136 -0.04 19.37 12.22
N LEU A 137 -1.21 19.76 11.74
CA LEU A 137 -1.45 21.04 11.06
C LEU A 137 -1.27 22.23 12.01
N LEU A 138 -1.70 22.11 13.28
CA LEU A 138 -1.44 23.13 14.29
C LEU A 138 0.07 23.30 14.53
N PHE A 139 0.81 22.19 14.63
CA PHE A 139 2.26 22.22 14.75
C PHE A 139 2.92 22.82 13.51
N GLY A 140 2.44 22.47 12.31
CA GLY A 140 2.87 23.06 11.05
C GLY A 140 2.60 24.56 10.99
N ALA A 141 1.44 25.04 11.45
CA ALA A 141 1.09 26.45 11.48
C ALA A 141 1.96 27.25 12.46
N ILE A 142 2.22 26.71 13.66
CA ILE A 142 3.13 27.32 14.64
C ILE A 142 4.56 27.35 14.09
N ALA A 143 5.01 26.27 13.45
CA ALA A 143 6.32 26.21 12.80
C ALA A 143 6.43 27.24 11.65
N LEU A 144 5.39 27.37 10.82
CA LEU A 144 5.32 28.36 9.76
C LEU A 144 5.39 29.80 10.31
N PHE A 145 4.70 30.08 11.42
CA PHE A 145 4.80 31.35 12.12
C PHE A 145 6.25 31.65 12.54
N TRP A 146 6.95 30.66 13.10
CA TRP A 146 8.37 30.79 13.44
C TRP A 146 9.26 31.00 12.22
N VAL A 147 9.02 30.31 11.10
CA VAL A 147 9.75 30.54 9.84
C VAL A 147 9.60 31.98 9.39
N ILE A 148 8.38 32.51 9.36
CA ILE A 148 8.11 33.90 8.94
C ILE A 148 8.75 34.90 9.91
N TYR A 149 8.66 34.64 11.22
CA TYR A 149 9.25 35.50 12.25
C TYR A 149 10.78 35.53 12.14
N LEU A 150 11.44 34.37 12.05
CA LEU A 150 12.89 34.25 11.98
C LEU A 150 13.47 34.73 10.64
N ALA A 151 12.71 34.63 9.54
CA ALA A 151 13.11 35.14 8.22
C ALA A 151 13.40 36.66 8.26
N ARG A 152 12.71 37.42 9.11
CA ARG A 152 12.96 38.87 9.29
C ARG A 152 14.34 39.17 9.88
N TYR A 153 14.87 38.27 10.70
CA TYR A 153 16.18 38.42 11.35
C TYR A 153 17.33 37.81 10.54
N ALA A 154 17.04 37.03 9.50
CA ALA A 154 18.02 36.38 8.64
C ALA A 154 18.47 37.21 7.42
N HIS A 155 18.03 38.47 7.30
CA HIS A 155 18.19 39.33 6.12
C HIS A 155 19.65 39.65 5.69
N GLY A 156 20.67 39.25 6.45
CA GLY A 156 22.08 39.56 6.15
C GLY A 156 23.01 38.37 5.84
N ALA A 157 22.58 37.12 6.07
CA ALA A 157 23.50 35.95 6.08
C ALA A 157 23.12 34.81 5.12
N ILE A 158 22.13 35.02 4.26
CA ILE A 158 21.63 33.98 3.36
C ILE A 158 22.28 34.12 1.98
N ASN A 159 23.23 33.24 1.68
CA ASN A 159 23.62 33.00 0.30
C ASN A 159 22.44 32.29 -0.38
N ARG A 160 21.72 32.98 -1.28
CA ARG A 160 20.44 32.51 -1.85
C ARG A 160 20.51 31.09 -2.42
N GLY A 161 21.67 30.68 -2.94
CA GLY A 161 21.90 29.32 -3.45
C GLY A 161 21.95 28.24 -2.36
N ALA A 162 22.50 28.52 -1.18
CA ALA A 162 22.62 27.54 -0.11
C ALA A 162 21.26 27.17 0.49
N VAL A 163 20.35 28.14 0.63
CA VAL A 163 18.98 27.90 1.12
C VAL A 163 18.16 27.09 0.12
N VAL A 164 18.29 27.38 -1.19
CA VAL A 164 17.61 26.60 -2.23
C VAL A 164 18.11 25.15 -2.26
N ILE A 165 19.42 24.93 -2.22
CA ILE A 165 20.01 23.58 -2.20
C ILE A 165 19.59 22.81 -0.94
N VAL A 166 19.66 23.43 0.25
CA VAL A 166 19.24 22.80 1.51
C VAL A 166 17.74 22.51 1.53
N SER A 167 16.90 23.33 0.89
CA SER A 167 15.46 23.06 0.74
C SER A 167 15.13 21.99 -0.31
N LEU A 168 16.04 21.72 -1.25
CA LEU A 168 15.86 20.72 -2.30
C LEU A 168 16.05 19.28 -1.81
N PHE A 169 16.95 19.05 -0.85
CA PHE A 169 17.18 17.73 -0.27
C PHE A 169 15.94 17.11 0.39
N PRO A 170 15.19 17.83 1.25
CA PRO A 170 13.94 17.34 1.81
C PRO A 170 12.85 17.18 0.77
N VAL A 171 12.76 18.06 -0.23
CA VAL A 171 11.76 17.95 -1.29
C VAL A 171 12.04 16.72 -2.16
N LEU A 172 13.29 16.49 -2.56
CA LEU A 172 13.69 15.30 -3.30
C LEU A 172 13.52 14.02 -2.47
N GLY A 173 13.87 14.07 -1.18
CA GLY A 173 13.63 12.98 -0.24
C GLY A 173 12.14 12.66 -0.09
N LEU A 174 11.29 13.69 0.01
CA LEU A 174 9.84 13.55 0.14
C LEU A 174 9.18 13.08 -1.16
N VAL A 175 9.67 13.54 -2.32
CA VAL A 175 9.22 13.06 -3.63
C VAL A 175 9.64 11.61 -3.85
N GLN A 176 10.91 11.25 -3.60
CA GLN A 176 11.39 9.88 -3.74
C GLN A 176 10.65 8.95 -2.78
N PHE A 177 10.48 9.37 -1.53
CA PHE A 177 9.74 8.62 -0.53
C PHE A 177 8.27 8.46 -0.96
N TRP A 178 7.57 9.53 -1.35
CA TRP A 178 6.21 9.46 -1.88
C TRP A 178 6.10 8.51 -3.08
N LEU A 179 7.09 8.54 -3.98
CA LEU A 179 7.08 7.70 -5.17
C LEU A 179 7.20 6.21 -4.82
N GLN A 180 7.91 5.89 -3.73
CA GLN A 180 8.22 4.52 -3.34
C GLN A 180 7.26 3.94 -2.28
N SER A 181 6.82 4.75 -1.31
CA SER A 181 5.92 4.33 -0.24
C SER A 181 4.46 4.34 -0.66
N ASP A 182 4.11 5.15 -1.66
CA ASP A 182 2.72 5.36 -2.04
C ASP A 182 2.48 5.20 -3.54
N TYR A 183 3.20 5.92 -4.40
CA TYR A 183 2.91 5.93 -5.85
C TYR A 183 3.09 4.57 -6.53
N LEU A 184 4.25 3.91 -6.35
CA LEU A 184 4.50 2.63 -7.01
C LEU A 184 3.59 1.51 -6.49
N PRO A 185 3.40 1.32 -5.16
CA PRO A 185 2.52 0.29 -4.64
C PRO A 185 1.02 0.52 -4.93
N ALA A 186 0.56 1.78 -5.01
CA ALA A 186 -0.82 2.11 -5.33
C ALA A 186 -1.14 2.04 -6.84
N ARG A 187 -0.11 2.05 -7.70
CA ARG A 187 -0.31 2.02 -9.17
C ARG A 187 0.06 0.68 -9.81
N SER A 188 0.76 -0.22 -9.13
CA SER A 188 1.04 -1.56 -9.62
C SER A 188 -0.10 -2.51 -9.24
N LEU A 189 -1.02 -2.75 -10.18
CA LEU A 189 -1.96 -3.85 -10.09
C LEU A 189 -1.19 -5.18 -10.01
N PRO A 190 -1.63 -6.14 -9.18
CA PRO A 190 -1.09 -7.48 -9.24
C PRO A 190 -1.28 -8.03 -10.66
N LEU A 191 -0.24 -8.66 -11.20
CA LEU A 191 -0.30 -9.30 -12.52
C LEU A 191 0.09 -10.76 -12.34
N VAL A 192 -0.91 -11.61 -12.07
CA VAL A 192 -0.72 -13.05 -11.93
C VAL A 192 -1.36 -13.73 -13.12
N ASP A 193 -0.55 -14.47 -13.87
CA ASP A 193 -1.03 -15.36 -14.92
C ASP A 193 -1.43 -16.70 -14.30
N VAL A 194 -2.67 -17.12 -14.54
CA VAL A 194 -3.28 -18.31 -13.96
C VAL A 194 -3.56 -19.30 -15.08
N GLN A 195 -2.71 -20.32 -15.19
CA GLN A 195 -2.83 -21.34 -16.22
C GLN A 195 -3.35 -22.63 -15.62
N ALA A 196 -4.46 -23.13 -16.16
CA ALA A 196 -5.04 -24.41 -15.81
C ALA A 196 -4.82 -25.40 -16.97
N GLU A 197 -4.46 -26.63 -16.66
CA GLU A 197 -4.26 -27.71 -17.62
C GLU A 197 -4.97 -28.98 -17.11
N LEU A 198 -5.73 -29.63 -17.99
CA LEU A 198 -6.29 -30.97 -17.77
C LEU A 198 -5.71 -31.90 -18.83
N THR A 199 -4.99 -32.94 -18.39
CA THR A 199 -4.30 -33.87 -19.30
C THR A 199 -4.51 -35.32 -18.86
N PRO A 200 -4.83 -36.25 -19.78
CA PRO A 200 -4.83 -37.67 -19.46
C PRO A 200 -3.39 -38.14 -19.24
N VAL A 201 -3.15 -38.87 -18.15
CA VAL A 201 -1.83 -39.40 -17.80
C VAL A 201 -1.76 -40.91 -18.04
N GLY A 202 -2.91 -41.57 -18.04
CA GLY A 202 -3.04 -42.99 -18.31
C GLY A 202 -4.44 -43.48 -17.95
N SER A 203 -4.62 -44.80 -18.00
CA SER A 203 -5.88 -45.44 -17.64
C SER A 203 -5.65 -46.75 -16.89
N SER A 204 -6.64 -47.13 -16.07
CA SER A 204 -6.70 -48.42 -15.39
C SER A 204 -8.07 -49.05 -15.62
N GLY A 205 -8.10 -50.07 -16.49
CA GLY A 205 -9.35 -50.67 -16.93
C GLY A 205 -10.23 -49.66 -17.67
N SER A 206 -11.41 -49.37 -17.12
CA SER A 206 -12.35 -48.37 -17.67
C SER A 206 -12.23 -46.99 -17.02
N ILE A 207 -11.17 -46.72 -16.25
CA ILE A 207 -10.97 -45.44 -15.56
C ILE A 207 -9.83 -44.68 -16.25
N ILE A 208 -10.06 -43.41 -16.59
CA ILE A 208 -9.01 -42.51 -17.08
C ILE A 208 -8.50 -41.68 -15.90
N HIS A 209 -7.18 -41.63 -15.76
CA HIS A 209 -6.48 -40.81 -14.77
C HIS A 209 -6.12 -39.46 -15.38
N LEU A 210 -6.77 -38.40 -14.92
CA LEU A 210 -6.53 -37.02 -15.36
C LEU A 210 -5.62 -36.29 -14.39
N SER A 211 -4.56 -35.69 -14.90
CA SER A 211 -3.77 -34.69 -14.19
C SER A 211 -4.40 -33.32 -14.37
N ALA A 212 -4.87 -32.76 -13.26
CA ALA A 212 -5.27 -31.37 -13.15
C ALA A 212 -4.10 -30.57 -12.59
N LYS A 213 -3.54 -29.68 -13.41
CA LYS A 213 -2.35 -28.89 -13.11
C LYS A 213 -2.69 -27.40 -13.16
N LEU A 214 -2.23 -26.70 -12.14
CA LEU A 214 -2.28 -25.24 -12.03
C LEU A 214 -0.86 -24.70 -12.06
N THR A 215 -0.66 -23.65 -12.83
CA THR A 215 0.55 -22.83 -12.81
C THR A 215 0.16 -21.37 -12.54
N LEU A 216 0.83 -20.76 -11.56
CA LEU A 216 0.68 -19.35 -11.21
C LEU A 216 2.01 -18.66 -11.49
N HIS A 217 2.00 -17.64 -12.34
CA HIS A 217 3.20 -16.88 -12.68
C HIS A 217 3.02 -15.40 -12.38
N ASN A 218 3.89 -14.84 -11.55
CA ASN A 218 3.85 -13.42 -11.23
C ASN A 218 4.59 -12.62 -12.30
N ARG A 219 3.85 -11.92 -13.16
CA ARG A 219 4.35 -11.03 -14.21
C ARG A 219 4.57 -9.59 -13.74
N SER A 220 4.19 -9.26 -12.51
CA SER A 220 4.37 -7.93 -11.96
C SER A 220 5.83 -7.68 -11.56
N SER A 221 6.18 -6.41 -11.39
CA SER A 221 7.48 -5.97 -10.88
C SER A 221 7.59 -6.06 -9.35
N VAL A 222 6.52 -6.47 -8.65
CA VAL A 222 6.39 -6.49 -7.20
C VAL A 222 5.99 -7.88 -6.71
N ALA A 223 6.23 -8.18 -5.44
CA ALA A 223 5.74 -9.43 -4.87
C ALA A 223 4.22 -9.37 -4.72
N VAL A 224 3.55 -10.50 -4.84
CA VAL A 224 2.08 -10.62 -4.77
C VAL A 224 1.70 -11.67 -3.74
N ASP A 225 0.81 -11.32 -2.81
CA ASP A 225 0.22 -12.26 -1.86
C ASP A 225 -1.01 -12.91 -2.48
N ILE A 226 -1.20 -14.21 -2.21
CA ILE A 226 -2.38 -14.98 -2.62
C ILE A 226 -3.15 -15.40 -1.36
N PRO A 227 -3.93 -14.47 -0.77
CA PRO A 227 -4.61 -14.73 0.51
C PRO A 227 -5.66 -15.83 0.40
N ALA A 228 -6.28 -16.01 -0.77
CA ALA A 228 -7.17 -17.13 -1.03
C ALA A 228 -7.19 -17.51 -2.50
N GLY A 229 -7.58 -18.75 -2.76
CA GLY A 229 -7.86 -19.23 -4.10
C GLY A 229 -8.45 -20.62 -4.06
N VAL A 230 -9.31 -20.93 -5.01
CA VAL A 230 -10.00 -22.21 -5.12
C VAL A 230 -9.71 -22.81 -6.50
N MET A 231 -9.26 -24.07 -6.49
CA MET A 231 -9.26 -24.91 -7.68
C MET A 231 -10.38 -25.91 -7.54
N ARG A 232 -11.20 -26.00 -8.59
CA ARG A 232 -12.34 -26.90 -8.67
C ARG A 232 -12.30 -27.68 -9.97
N VAL A 233 -12.68 -28.95 -9.89
CA VAL A 233 -12.87 -29.80 -11.07
C VAL A 233 -14.25 -30.40 -11.00
N ARG A 234 -15.02 -30.21 -12.08
CA ARG A 234 -16.39 -30.69 -12.23
C ARG A 234 -16.51 -31.60 -13.43
N ALA A 235 -17.36 -32.61 -13.31
CA ALA A 235 -17.72 -33.51 -14.40
C ALA A 235 -19.19 -33.32 -14.79
N TYR A 236 -19.43 -33.47 -16.08
CA TYR A 236 -20.72 -33.38 -16.74
C TYR A 236 -21.10 -34.75 -17.28
N PRO A 237 -22.22 -35.34 -16.84
CA PRO A 237 -22.64 -36.65 -17.31
C PRO A 237 -23.25 -36.63 -18.73
N PHE A 238 -23.33 -37.81 -19.33
CA PHE A 238 -24.10 -38.04 -20.56
C PHE A 238 -25.61 -38.06 -20.31
N GLY A 239 -26.40 -37.79 -21.35
CA GLY A 239 -27.86 -37.99 -21.33
C GLY A 239 -28.66 -36.96 -20.53
N VAL A 240 -28.00 -35.91 -20.03
CA VAL A 240 -28.66 -34.80 -19.33
C VAL A 240 -28.86 -33.63 -20.31
N PRO A 241 -30.05 -33.01 -20.35
CA PRO A 241 -30.29 -31.84 -21.20
C PRO A 241 -29.33 -30.71 -20.88
N GLU A 242 -28.85 -30.06 -21.94
CA GLU A 242 -28.07 -28.83 -21.80
C GLU A 242 -28.97 -27.70 -21.32
N GLU A 243 -28.38 -26.76 -20.57
CA GLU A 243 -29.11 -25.55 -20.22
C GLU A 243 -29.18 -24.65 -21.47
N PRO A 244 -30.38 -24.33 -21.97
CA PRO A 244 -30.50 -23.53 -23.18
C PRO A 244 -30.02 -22.09 -22.92
N ALA A 245 -29.37 -21.52 -23.92
CA ALA A 245 -29.02 -20.10 -23.95
C ALA A 245 -30.27 -19.23 -24.14
N THR A 246 -31.05 -19.08 -23.07
CA THR A 246 -32.19 -18.15 -23.07
C THR A 246 -31.68 -16.74 -22.87
N THR A 247 -32.43 -15.74 -23.34
CA THR A 247 -32.10 -14.33 -23.14
C THR A 247 -31.88 -14.00 -21.66
N ASN A 248 -32.66 -14.58 -20.76
CA ASN A 248 -32.55 -14.35 -19.32
C ASN A 248 -31.27 -14.96 -18.74
N THR A 249 -30.92 -16.18 -19.13
CA THR A 249 -29.68 -16.82 -18.68
C THR A 249 -28.44 -16.15 -19.23
N VAL A 250 -28.47 -15.64 -20.46
CA VAL A 250 -27.34 -14.87 -20.99
C VAL A 250 -27.24 -13.53 -20.27
N ALA A 251 -28.36 -12.82 -20.09
CA ALA A 251 -28.40 -11.53 -19.40
C ALA A 251 -27.87 -11.63 -17.96
N SER A 252 -28.16 -12.71 -17.23
CA SER A 252 -27.70 -12.90 -15.85
C SER A 252 -26.19 -13.12 -15.71
N TYR A 253 -25.45 -13.33 -16.80
CA TYR A 253 -23.97 -13.37 -16.82
C TYR A 253 -23.37 -12.07 -17.38
N LEU A 254 -24.16 -11.24 -18.03
CA LEU A 254 -23.72 -9.98 -18.64
C LEU A 254 -24.06 -8.75 -17.80
N ASP A 255 -24.87 -8.90 -16.75
CA ASP A 255 -25.12 -7.83 -15.78
C ASP A 255 -23.90 -7.62 -14.85
N PRO A 256 -23.85 -6.51 -14.08
CA PRO A 256 -22.72 -6.20 -13.21
C PRO A 256 -22.42 -7.27 -12.14
N VAL A 257 -23.40 -8.08 -11.74
CA VAL A 257 -23.22 -9.17 -10.76
C VAL A 257 -22.77 -10.44 -11.46
N GLY A 258 -23.41 -10.79 -12.57
CA GLY A 258 -23.10 -11.92 -13.43
C GLY A 258 -21.72 -11.89 -14.03
N SER A 259 -21.27 -10.71 -14.45
CA SER A 259 -19.92 -10.52 -15.02
C SER A 259 -18.80 -10.80 -14.01
N MET A 260 -19.08 -10.70 -12.70
CA MET A 260 -18.14 -11.15 -11.66
C MET A 260 -18.00 -12.69 -11.60
N LEU A 261 -19.00 -13.42 -12.11
CA LEU A 261 -18.99 -14.89 -12.20
C LEU A 261 -18.25 -15.39 -13.44
N GLY A 262 -18.00 -14.50 -14.40
CA GLY A 262 -17.31 -14.75 -15.67
C GLY A 262 -18.23 -14.65 -16.89
N ASP A 263 -17.67 -14.94 -18.06
CA ASP A 263 -18.41 -14.88 -19.32
C ASP A 263 -19.53 -15.93 -19.37
N TYR A 264 -20.63 -15.58 -20.04
CA TYR A 264 -21.65 -16.57 -20.37
C TYR A 264 -21.05 -17.65 -21.27
N ARG A 265 -21.23 -18.90 -20.85
CA ARG A 265 -20.96 -20.06 -21.69
C ARG A 265 -22.08 -21.05 -21.55
N GLN A 266 -22.52 -21.63 -22.67
CA GLN A 266 -23.57 -22.65 -22.65
C GLN A 266 -23.13 -23.79 -21.73
N ILE A 267 -23.89 -23.99 -20.67
CA ILE A 267 -23.56 -24.98 -19.65
C ILE A 267 -23.99 -26.35 -20.18
N PRO A 268 -23.07 -27.32 -20.29
CA PRO A 268 -23.38 -28.61 -20.89
C PRO A 268 -24.53 -29.34 -20.18
N VAL A 269 -24.71 -29.13 -18.87
CA VAL A 269 -25.87 -29.64 -18.11
C VAL A 269 -26.32 -28.58 -17.12
N VAL A 270 -27.59 -28.61 -16.72
CA VAL A 270 -28.06 -27.75 -15.62
C VAL A 270 -27.20 -27.93 -14.35
N PRO A 271 -26.94 -26.85 -13.59
CA PRO A 271 -26.09 -26.86 -12.40
C PRO A 271 -26.25 -28.05 -11.44
N SER A 272 -27.49 -28.40 -11.11
CA SER A 272 -27.86 -29.49 -10.20
C SER A 272 -27.41 -30.88 -10.65
N ASN A 273 -27.14 -31.06 -11.95
CA ASN A 273 -26.75 -32.34 -12.54
C ASN A 273 -25.23 -32.44 -12.79
N SER A 274 -24.47 -31.39 -12.46
CA SER A 274 -23.01 -31.45 -12.47
C SER A 274 -22.48 -32.12 -11.22
N LYS A 275 -21.34 -32.82 -11.33
CA LYS A 275 -20.69 -33.48 -10.19
C LYS A 275 -19.36 -32.81 -9.88
N LEU A 276 -19.20 -32.27 -8.68
CA LEU A 276 -17.90 -31.82 -8.18
C LEU A 276 -17.01 -33.06 -7.95
N LEU A 277 -15.88 -33.12 -8.65
CA LEU A 277 -14.89 -34.19 -8.50
C LEU A 277 -13.78 -33.79 -7.53
N TYR A 278 -13.40 -32.51 -7.52
CA TYR A 278 -12.37 -31.98 -6.65
C TYR A 278 -12.65 -30.52 -6.32
N ALA A 279 -12.36 -30.12 -5.08
CA ALA A 279 -12.18 -28.73 -4.68
C ALA A 279 -11.05 -28.63 -3.67
N GLY A 280 -10.19 -27.63 -3.81
CA GLY A 280 -9.12 -27.38 -2.84
C GLY A 280 -8.67 -25.92 -2.83
N SER A 281 -8.17 -25.50 -1.66
CA SER A 281 -7.60 -24.17 -1.48
C SER A 281 -6.16 -24.14 -2.00
N ILE A 282 -5.82 -23.06 -2.70
CA ILE A 282 -4.47 -22.83 -3.25
C ILE A 282 -3.79 -21.65 -2.56
N GLY A 283 -4.59 -20.72 -2.04
CA GLY A 283 -4.14 -19.63 -1.16
C GLY A 283 -3.98 -20.11 0.28
N ALA A 284 -3.02 -19.50 0.97
CA ALA A 284 -2.85 -19.65 2.41
C ALA A 284 -2.18 -18.38 2.97
N ALA A 285 -2.48 -18.04 4.22
CA ALA A 285 -1.84 -16.94 4.91
C ALA A 285 -0.30 -17.07 4.83
N GLY A 286 0.36 -16.00 4.39
CA GLY A 286 1.82 -15.95 4.25
C GLY A 286 2.40 -16.54 2.95
N ARG A 287 1.59 -17.09 2.04
CA ARG A 287 2.08 -17.47 0.69
C ARG A 287 2.13 -16.25 -0.23
N PHE A 288 3.29 -16.06 -0.84
CA PHE A 288 3.54 -14.98 -1.80
C PHE A 288 4.28 -15.49 -3.04
N LEU A 289 4.14 -14.77 -4.14
CA LEU A 289 4.91 -14.93 -5.37
C LEU A 289 5.87 -13.75 -5.52
N ALA A 290 7.16 -14.04 -5.55
CA ALA A 290 8.17 -13.04 -5.89
C ALA A 290 8.01 -12.57 -7.36
N PRO A 291 8.49 -11.37 -7.72
CA PRO A 291 8.48 -10.90 -9.11
C PRO A 291 9.13 -11.93 -10.05
N GLY A 292 8.47 -12.26 -11.16
CA GLY A 292 8.95 -13.23 -12.15
C GLY A 292 8.94 -14.70 -11.69
N SER A 293 8.49 -14.99 -10.47
CA SER A 293 8.44 -16.37 -9.96
C SER A 293 7.22 -17.12 -10.46
N THR A 294 7.36 -18.44 -10.52
CA THR A 294 6.29 -19.38 -10.90
C THR A 294 6.14 -20.42 -9.80
N THR A 295 4.90 -20.69 -9.39
CA THR A 295 4.56 -21.85 -8.56
C THR A 295 3.50 -22.67 -9.27
N GLY A 296 3.36 -23.95 -8.90
CA GLY A 296 2.28 -24.78 -9.41
C GLY A 296 1.73 -25.71 -8.36
N ALA A 297 0.58 -26.30 -8.68
CA ALA A 297 -0.03 -27.40 -7.95
C ALA A 297 -0.53 -28.43 -8.97
N GLN A 298 -0.46 -29.70 -8.63
CA GLN A 298 -0.91 -30.79 -9.50
C GLN A 298 -1.62 -31.84 -8.66
N MET A 299 -2.67 -32.42 -9.21
CA MET A 299 -3.40 -33.54 -8.61
C MET A 299 -3.95 -34.47 -9.67
N MET A 300 -4.22 -35.70 -9.24
CA MET A 300 -4.82 -36.73 -10.07
C MET A 300 -6.31 -36.86 -9.75
N ILE A 301 -7.11 -36.99 -10.80
CA ILE A 301 -8.57 -37.14 -10.73
C ILE A 301 -8.96 -38.31 -11.62
N ASP A 302 -9.77 -39.20 -11.07
CA ASP A 302 -10.22 -40.39 -11.77
C ASP A 302 -11.62 -40.16 -12.35
N ILE A 303 -11.78 -40.52 -13.62
CA ILE A 303 -13.06 -40.40 -14.32
C ILE A 303 -13.42 -41.67 -15.07
N ASN A 304 -14.72 -41.94 -15.17
CA ASN A 304 -15.25 -43.02 -15.99
C ASN A 304 -15.82 -42.42 -17.30
N PRO A 305 -15.19 -42.66 -18.47
CA PRO A 305 -15.61 -42.12 -19.75
C PRO A 305 -17.00 -42.61 -20.19
N GLN A 306 -17.51 -43.73 -19.66
CA GLN A 306 -18.87 -44.20 -19.98
C GLN A 306 -19.96 -43.32 -19.34
N THR A 307 -19.61 -42.59 -18.28
CA THR A 307 -20.56 -41.79 -17.50
C THR A 307 -20.32 -40.30 -17.64
N VAL A 308 -19.10 -39.88 -18.00
CA VAL A 308 -18.66 -38.48 -18.05
C VAL A 308 -18.46 -38.05 -19.50
N ARG A 309 -19.20 -37.02 -19.92
CA ARG A 309 -19.08 -36.38 -21.24
C ARG A 309 -17.98 -35.33 -21.27
N LEU A 310 -17.86 -34.53 -20.21
CA LEU A 310 -16.92 -33.42 -20.14
C LEU A 310 -16.41 -33.26 -18.71
N VAL A 311 -15.13 -32.97 -18.56
CA VAL A 311 -14.50 -32.53 -17.32
C VAL A 311 -14.03 -31.10 -17.51
N GLN A 312 -14.27 -30.26 -16.52
CA GLN A 312 -13.84 -28.87 -16.54
C GLN A 312 -13.15 -28.52 -15.23
N MET A 313 -11.97 -27.94 -15.36
CA MET A 313 -11.22 -27.33 -14.28
C MET A 313 -11.46 -25.82 -14.30
N GLY A 314 -11.71 -25.25 -13.13
CA GLY A 314 -11.76 -23.81 -12.92
C GLY A 314 -10.87 -23.44 -11.74
N VAL A 315 -10.14 -22.36 -11.87
CA VAL A 315 -9.30 -21.81 -10.81
C VAL A 315 -9.63 -20.34 -10.68
N ASN A 316 -9.86 -19.89 -9.45
CA ASN A 316 -10.00 -18.48 -9.11
C ASN A 316 -9.09 -18.18 -7.93
N ILE A 317 -8.27 -17.15 -8.03
CA ILE A 317 -7.43 -16.66 -6.94
C ILE A 317 -7.75 -15.20 -6.68
N VAL A 318 -7.64 -14.81 -5.41
CA VAL A 318 -7.56 -13.40 -5.03
C VAL A 318 -6.07 -13.09 -4.90
N ALA A 319 -5.62 -12.06 -5.59
CA ALA A 319 -4.24 -11.60 -5.51
C ALA A 319 -4.19 -10.12 -5.13
N VAL A 320 -3.25 -9.80 -4.25
CA VAL A 320 -3.00 -8.45 -3.74
C VAL A 320 -1.51 -8.17 -3.80
N THR A 321 -1.12 -6.97 -4.19
CA THR A 321 0.28 -6.56 -4.10
C THR A 321 0.76 -6.72 -2.66
N ARG A 322 1.88 -7.42 -2.48
CA ARG A 322 2.32 -7.89 -1.16
C ARG A 322 2.45 -6.75 -0.17
N ARG A 323 1.85 -6.94 1.01
CA ARG A 323 1.95 -6.01 2.13
C ARG A 323 2.33 -6.76 3.40
N ALA A 324 2.84 -6.01 4.37
CA ALA A 324 2.94 -6.56 5.71
C ALA A 324 1.52 -6.87 6.20
N VAL A 325 1.29 -8.09 6.67
CA VAL A 325 0.05 -8.48 7.33
C VAL A 325 0.23 -8.22 8.83
N GLN A 326 -0.75 -7.55 9.43
CA GLN A 326 -0.82 -7.36 10.87
C GLN A 326 -1.35 -8.63 11.52
N ASP A 327 -2.52 -9.09 11.08
CA ASP A 327 -3.15 -10.31 11.57
C ASP A 327 -4.15 -10.87 10.55
N THR A 328 -4.45 -12.16 10.66
CA THR A 328 -5.55 -12.82 9.94
C THR A 328 -6.53 -13.36 10.97
N ARG A 329 -7.82 -13.05 10.84
CA ARG A 329 -8.86 -13.38 11.82
C ARG A 329 -10.04 -14.09 11.17
N THR A 330 -10.84 -14.80 11.97
CA THR A 330 -12.18 -15.22 11.54
C THR A 330 -13.13 -14.02 11.51
N CYS A 331 -14.20 -14.11 10.71
CA CYS A 331 -15.07 -12.94 10.45
C CYS A 331 -16.14 -12.71 11.52
N TYR A 332 -16.53 -13.76 12.24
CA TYR A 332 -17.67 -13.73 13.15
C TYR A 332 -17.21 -13.59 14.60
N GLU A 333 -18.02 -12.91 15.40
CA GLU A 333 -17.70 -12.68 16.82
C GLU A 333 -17.99 -13.94 17.67
N PRO A 334 -17.08 -14.32 18.59
CA PRO A 334 -15.80 -13.68 18.88
C PRO A 334 -14.74 -13.98 17.82
N LYS A 335 -14.18 -12.93 17.19
CA LYS A 335 -13.16 -13.11 16.14
C LYS A 335 -11.91 -13.76 16.72
N LYS A 336 -11.41 -14.81 16.05
CA LYS A 336 -10.23 -15.57 16.46
C LYS A 336 -9.04 -15.16 15.61
N SER A 337 -7.91 -14.90 16.25
CA SER A 337 -6.67 -14.48 15.58
C SER A 337 -5.80 -15.67 15.20
N TYR A 338 -5.29 -15.68 13.97
CA TYR A 338 -4.33 -16.68 13.50
C TYR A 338 -2.99 -16.56 14.23
N THR A 339 -2.60 -15.37 14.68
CA THR A 339 -1.30 -15.17 15.34
C THR A 339 -1.39 -15.37 16.85
N GLU A 340 -2.49 -14.97 17.49
CA GLU A 340 -2.66 -15.03 18.95
C GLU A 340 -3.37 -16.31 19.43
N ASP A 341 -4.33 -16.85 18.68
CA ASP A 341 -5.16 -18.01 19.03
C ASP A 341 -5.30 -18.98 17.83
N ILE A 342 -4.19 -19.59 17.41
CA ILE A 342 -4.15 -20.52 16.26
C ILE A 342 -5.20 -21.63 16.40
N ALA A 343 -5.36 -22.19 17.60
CA ALA A 343 -6.28 -23.29 17.82
C ALA A 343 -7.74 -22.85 17.63
N GLY A 344 -8.15 -21.73 18.26
CA GLY A 344 -9.47 -21.16 18.07
C GLY A 344 -9.71 -20.68 16.64
N PHE A 345 -8.69 -20.13 15.98
CA PHE A 345 -8.77 -19.76 14.57
C PHE A 345 -9.04 -20.99 13.70
N MET A 346 -8.30 -22.08 13.88
CA MET A 346 -8.46 -23.29 13.06
C MET A 346 -9.78 -24.02 13.31
N GLU A 347 -10.35 -23.90 14.52
CA GLU A 347 -11.68 -24.41 14.85
C GLU A 347 -12.77 -23.59 14.15
N GLU A 348 -12.75 -22.26 14.31
CA GLU A 348 -13.76 -21.38 13.75
C GLU A 348 -13.67 -21.23 12.23
N ALA A 349 -12.46 -21.22 11.66
CA ALA A 349 -12.26 -21.12 10.21
C ALA A 349 -12.79 -22.34 9.42
N ARG A 350 -13.14 -23.43 10.11
CA ARG A 350 -13.83 -24.60 9.53
C ARG A 350 -15.35 -24.51 9.62
N GLY A 351 -15.87 -23.58 10.41
CA GLY A 351 -17.29 -23.33 10.59
C GLY A 351 -17.92 -22.82 9.29
N LEU A 352 -19.04 -23.43 8.89
CA LEU A 352 -19.84 -22.96 7.76
C LEU A 352 -20.87 -21.95 8.25
N HIS A 353 -20.86 -20.76 7.67
CA HIS A 353 -21.77 -19.68 8.01
C HIS A 353 -22.75 -19.41 6.87
N ASP A 354 -23.91 -18.86 7.22
CA ASP A 354 -24.92 -18.50 6.22
C ASP A 354 -24.41 -17.38 5.31
N TRP A 355 -24.67 -17.53 4.01
CA TRP A 355 -24.33 -16.55 2.97
C TRP A 355 -25.59 -15.88 2.41
N VAL A 356 -25.44 -14.62 1.97
CA VAL A 356 -26.51 -13.83 1.35
C VAL A 356 -27.03 -14.54 0.10
N GLY A 357 -28.36 -14.61 -0.07
CA GLY A 357 -28.99 -15.31 -1.20
C GLY A 357 -29.23 -16.81 -0.97
N GLY A 358 -28.89 -17.32 0.23
CA GLY A 358 -29.04 -18.72 0.61
C GLY A 358 -27.79 -19.51 0.27
N GLY A 359 -27.20 -20.22 1.23
CA GLY A 359 -25.96 -20.94 1.01
C GLY A 359 -25.06 -20.96 2.23
N LYS A 360 -23.88 -21.56 2.09
CA LYS A 360 -22.87 -21.68 3.14
C LYS A 360 -21.52 -21.17 2.66
N ALA A 361 -20.83 -20.42 3.52
CA ALA A 361 -19.50 -19.89 3.24
C ALA A 361 -18.56 -20.06 4.44
N LEU A 362 -17.27 -20.24 4.13
CA LEU A 362 -16.17 -20.02 5.08
C LEU A 362 -15.75 -18.56 4.98
N CYS A 363 -15.31 -17.95 6.08
CA CYS A 363 -14.92 -16.55 6.07
C CYS A 363 -13.63 -16.29 6.86
N THR A 364 -12.72 -15.54 6.24
CA THR A 364 -11.49 -15.03 6.87
C THR A 364 -11.28 -13.55 6.55
N GLU A 365 -10.75 -12.80 7.50
CA GLU A 365 -10.36 -11.40 7.35
C GLU A 365 -8.85 -11.27 7.49
N THR A 366 -8.20 -10.55 6.59
CA THR A 366 -6.78 -10.21 6.71
C THR A 366 -6.65 -8.70 6.87
N GLN A 367 -6.08 -8.28 7.99
CA GLN A 367 -5.77 -6.88 8.27
C GLN A 367 -4.34 -6.60 7.83
N PHE A 368 -4.15 -5.65 6.93
CA PHE A 368 -2.81 -5.22 6.52
C PHE A 368 -2.22 -4.30 7.58
N ALA A 369 -0.92 -4.43 7.82
CA ALA A 369 -0.19 -3.55 8.72
C ALA A 369 0.08 -2.19 8.03
N ALA A 370 0.19 -1.13 8.84
CA ALA A 370 0.70 0.14 8.38
C ALA A 370 2.11 0.02 7.77
N ARG A 371 2.41 0.90 6.83
CA ARG A 371 3.75 1.05 6.23
C ARG A 371 4.67 1.94 7.06
N GLY A 372 4.13 2.68 8.02
CA GLY A 372 4.91 3.55 8.89
C GLY A 372 4.08 4.16 10.01
N SER A 373 4.77 4.83 10.93
CA SER A 373 4.14 5.37 12.15
C SER A 373 3.04 6.38 11.89
N ILE A 374 3.11 7.12 10.77
CA ILE A 374 2.10 8.12 10.41
C ILE A 374 0.84 7.44 9.86
N GLU A 375 0.97 6.39 9.06
CA GLU A 375 -0.20 5.62 8.59
C GLU A 375 -0.87 4.89 9.76
N GLU A 376 -0.09 4.30 10.68
CA GLU A 376 -0.62 3.66 11.89
C GLU A 376 -1.40 4.62 12.78
N LEU A 377 -0.97 5.88 12.84
CA LEU A 377 -1.56 6.87 13.72
C LEU A 377 -2.88 7.40 13.15
N VAL A 378 -2.92 7.69 11.84
CA VAL A 378 -4.02 8.46 11.21
C VAL A 378 -4.97 7.58 10.37
N GLY A 379 -4.55 6.37 10.00
CA GLY A 379 -5.27 5.50 9.07
C GLY A 379 -6.15 4.47 9.75
N ASP A 380 -7.32 4.21 9.17
CA ASP A 380 -8.00 2.94 9.37
C ASP A 380 -7.34 1.88 8.47
N HIS A 381 -6.96 0.76 9.05
CA HIS A 381 -6.18 -0.26 8.34
C HIS A 381 -7.05 -0.99 7.32
N PRO A 382 -6.57 -1.18 6.08
CA PRO A 382 -7.32 -1.92 5.09
C PRO A 382 -7.46 -3.38 5.51
N VAL A 383 -8.69 -3.88 5.38
CA VAL A 383 -9.09 -5.25 5.66
C VAL A 383 -9.52 -5.90 4.36
N LEU A 384 -8.96 -7.07 4.08
CA LEU A 384 -9.42 -7.95 3.02
C LEU A 384 -10.21 -9.09 3.66
N ARG A 385 -11.54 -9.02 3.56
CA ARG A 385 -12.44 -10.11 3.93
C ARG A 385 -12.63 -11.02 2.73
N ILE A 386 -12.51 -12.33 2.94
CA ILE A 386 -12.67 -13.32 1.87
C ILE A 386 -13.72 -14.32 2.32
N PHE A 387 -14.75 -14.47 1.49
CA PHE A 387 -15.71 -15.53 1.60
C PHE A 387 -15.39 -16.64 0.60
N THR A 388 -15.28 -17.86 1.09
CA THR A 388 -15.27 -19.06 0.24
C THR A 388 -16.67 -19.65 0.30
N VAL A 389 -17.51 -19.29 -0.66
CA VAL A 389 -18.88 -19.81 -0.78
C VAL A 389 -18.77 -21.25 -1.27
N VAL A 390 -19.22 -22.21 -0.46
CA VAL A 390 -19.09 -23.66 -0.75
C VAL A 390 -20.38 -24.27 -1.27
N ASP A 391 -21.53 -23.70 -0.89
CA ASP A 391 -22.86 -24.17 -1.26
C ASP A 391 -23.75 -22.96 -1.52
N HIS A 392 -24.38 -22.87 -2.69
CA HIS A 392 -25.27 -21.79 -3.08
C HIS A 392 -26.15 -22.24 -4.25
N PRO A 393 -27.46 -21.94 -4.27
CA PRO A 393 -28.38 -22.41 -5.31
C PRO A 393 -28.05 -21.89 -6.71
N ALA A 394 -27.37 -20.74 -6.81
CA ALA A 394 -26.93 -20.18 -8.09
C ALA A 394 -25.58 -20.72 -8.59
N PHE A 395 -24.82 -21.47 -7.78
CA PHE A 395 -23.46 -21.88 -8.14
C PHE A 395 -23.31 -23.41 -8.07
N THR A 396 -22.60 -23.97 -9.06
CA THR A 396 -22.30 -25.42 -9.13
C THR A 396 -21.08 -25.85 -8.34
N THR A 397 -20.23 -24.89 -8.00
CA THR A 397 -18.90 -25.14 -7.46
C THR A 397 -18.50 -24.02 -6.53
N PRO A 398 -17.60 -24.28 -5.57
CA PRO A 398 -17.18 -23.26 -4.63
C PRO A 398 -16.55 -22.05 -5.32
N MET A 399 -16.76 -20.85 -4.80
CA MET A 399 -16.23 -19.60 -5.33
C MET A 399 -15.66 -18.70 -4.23
N VAL A 400 -14.71 -17.85 -4.61
CA VAL A 400 -14.11 -16.85 -3.72
C VAL A 400 -14.74 -15.49 -3.99
N VAL A 401 -15.12 -14.79 -2.93
CA VAL A 401 -15.67 -13.43 -2.97
C VAL A 401 -14.82 -12.57 -2.03
N PRO A 402 -13.88 -11.78 -2.58
CA PRO A 402 -13.15 -10.80 -1.78
C PRO A 402 -14.00 -9.54 -1.58
N LEU A 403 -13.99 -9.02 -0.36
CA LEU A 403 -14.43 -7.67 -0.01
C LEU A 403 -13.22 -6.94 0.56
N LEU A 404 -12.82 -5.85 -0.09
CA LEU A 404 -11.74 -5.00 0.35
C LEU A 404 -12.33 -3.69 0.88
N GLY A 405 -11.95 -3.29 2.07
CA GLY A 405 -12.49 -2.09 2.72
C GLY A 405 -11.84 -1.81 4.07
N THR A 406 -12.43 -0.94 4.86
CA THR A 406 -12.15 -0.83 6.30
C THR A 406 -13.08 -1.76 7.06
N LYS A 407 -12.88 -1.87 8.38
CA LYS A 407 -13.82 -2.58 9.23
C LYS A 407 -15.25 -2.00 9.09
N THR A 408 -15.38 -0.68 9.07
CA THR A 408 -16.67 0.02 8.93
C THR A 408 -17.30 -0.20 7.57
N SER A 409 -16.54 -0.05 6.48
CA SER A 409 -17.09 -0.19 5.13
C SER A 409 -17.47 -1.63 4.79
N ILE A 410 -16.85 -2.63 5.42
CA ILE A 410 -17.20 -4.04 5.26
C ILE A 410 -18.44 -4.41 6.10
N GLU A 411 -18.65 -3.75 7.25
CA GLU A 411 -19.82 -3.96 8.11
C GLU A 411 -21.07 -3.20 7.60
N ASP A 412 -20.89 -2.05 6.94
CA ASP A 412 -21.94 -1.28 6.25
C ASP A 412 -21.55 -1.01 4.77
N PRO A 413 -21.82 -1.96 3.86
CA PRO A 413 -21.44 -1.85 2.46
C PRO A 413 -22.14 -0.71 1.71
N GLU A 414 -23.36 -0.35 2.12
CA GLU A 414 -24.15 0.69 1.44
C GLU A 414 -23.66 2.10 1.80
N GLY A 415 -23.29 2.32 3.07
CA GLY A 415 -22.70 3.58 3.53
C GLY A 415 -21.21 3.74 3.21
N GLY A 416 -20.49 2.63 2.96
CA GLY A 416 -19.03 2.57 2.83
C GLY A 416 -18.48 2.51 1.41
N MET A 417 -19.28 2.68 0.36
CA MET A 417 -18.81 2.51 -1.03
C MET A 417 -17.68 3.47 -1.45
N ASP A 418 -17.77 4.75 -1.09
CA ASP A 418 -16.73 5.75 -1.42
C ASP A 418 -15.41 5.43 -0.70
N GLU A 419 -15.53 4.91 0.53
CA GLU A 419 -14.41 4.46 1.35
C GLU A 419 -13.74 3.21 0.73
N ALA A 420 -14.55 2.22 0.33
CA ALA A 420 -14.08 1.01 -0.35
C ALA A 420 -13.36 1.32 -1.67
N ALA A 421 -13.90 2.22 -2.51
CA ALA A 421 -13.27 2.63 -3.77
C ALA A 421 -11.92 3.33 -3.57
N THR A 422 -11.83 4.16 -2.52
CA THR A 422 -10.58 4.83 -2.14
C THR A 422 -9.53 3.81 -1.70
N ILE A 423 -9.93 2.80 -0.93
CA ILE A 423 -9.05 1.73 -0.44
C ILE A 423 -8.61 0.80 -1.55
N GLU A 424 -9.50 0.45 -2.49
CA GLU A 424 -9.15 -0.36 -3.65
C GLU A 424 -8.11 0.34 -4.53
N THR A 425 -8.22 1.67 -4.68
CA THR A 425 -7.20 2.49 -5.35
C THR A 425 -5.88 2.47 -4.59
N ALA A 426 -5.93 2.53 -3.25
CA ALA A 426 -4.73 2.50 -2.42
C ALA A 426 -4.10 1.11 -2.37
N THR A 427 -4.90 0.05 -2.41
CA THR A 427 -4.53 -1.37 -2.25
C THR A 427 -5.04 -2.18 -3.43
N PRO A 428 -4.33 -2.15 -4.57
CA PRO A 428 -4.79 -2.82 -5.77
C PRO A 428 -4.90 -4.32 -5.51
N SER A 429 -6.11 -4.84 -5.69
CA SER A 429 -6.43 -6.26 -5.62
C SER A 429 -7.10 -6.71 -6.90
N GLY A 430 -7.08 -8.00 -7.18
CA GLY A 430 -7.78 -8.55 -8.33
C GLY A 430 -8.13 -10.01 -8.15
N ILE A 431 -9.19 -10.42 -8.83
CA ILE A 431 -9.53 -11.82 -9.01
C ILE A 431 -8.94 -12.27 -10.33
N PHE A 432 -8.12 -13.30 -10.29
CA PHE A 432 -7.50 -13.89 -11.47
C PHE A 432 -7.97 -15.32 -11.60
N GLY A 433 -8.30 -15.73 -12.81
CA GLY A 433 -8.83 -17.05 -13.06
C GLY A 433 -8.27 -17.69 -14.31
N GLY A 434 -8.36 -19.01 -14.33
CA GLY A 434 -7.98 -19.86 -15.45
C GLY A 434 -8.89 -21.07 -15.51
N GLY A 435 -9.04 -21.65 -16.69
CA GLY A 435 -9.87 -22.83 -16.89
C GLY A 435 -9.30 -23.77 -17.94
N ALA A 436 -9.61 -25.04 -17.79
CA ALA A 436 -9.28 -26.08 -18.76
C ALA A 436 -10.44 -27.05 -18.91
N GLU A 437 -10.51 -27.70 -20.05
CA GLU A 437 -11.54 -28.68 -20.36
C GLU A 437 -10.93 -29.93 -20.96
N TYR A 438 -11.57 -31.04 -20.68
CA TYR A 438 -11.20 -32.33 -21.22
C TYR A 438 -12.46 -33.13 -21.54
N SER A 439 -12.57 -33.56 -22.78
CA SER A 439 -13.61 -34.49 -23.22
C SER A 439 -12.98 -35.88 -23.31
N PRO A 440 -13.46 -36.86 -22.53
CA PRO A 440 -12.95 -38.22 -22.62
C PRO A 440 -13.21 -38.81 -24.01
N SER A 441 -12.25 -39.59 -24.51
CA SER A 441 -12.38 -40.31 -25.78
C SER A 441 -11.93 -41.76 -25.64
N ASP A 442 -12.43 -42.65 -26.51
CA ASP A 442 -12.08 -44.08 -26.48
C ASP A 442 -10.58 -44.33 -26.70
N VAL A 443 -9.87 -43.39 -27.35
CA VAL A 443 -8.42 -43.46 -27.58
C VAL A 443 -7.63 -43.39 -26.26
N ASP A 444 -8.19 -42.73 -25.24
CA ASP A 444 -7.52 -42.51 -23.95
C ASP A 444 -7.51 -43.77 -23.06
N LEU A 445 -8.35 -44.77 -23.35
CA LEU A 445 -8.36 -46.07 -22.68
C LEU A 445 -7.22 -47.00 -23.12
N HIS A 446 -6.47 -46.62 -24.16
CA HIS A 446 -5.42 -47.44 -24.76
C HIS A 446 -3.99 -46.87 -24.58
N GLN A 447 -3.83 -45.70 -23.95
CA GLN A 447 -2.51 -45.17 -23.59
C GLN A 447 -1.93 -45.96 -22.41
N THR A 448 -1.33 -47.10 -22.74
CA THR A 448 -0.42 -47.83 -21.86
C THR A 448 1.00 -47.52 -22.31
N GLY A 449 1.75 -46.81 -21.48
CA GLY A 449 3.20 -46.67 -21.56
C GLY A 449 3.87 -47.66 -20.62
#